data_AF-A0A6N6KJ65-F1
#
_entry.id   AF-A0A6N6KJ65-F1
#
_cell.length_a   1.000
_cell.length_b   1.000
_cell.length_c   1.000
_cell.angle_alpha   90.00
_cell.angle_beta   90.00
_cell.angle_gamma   90.00
#
_symmetry.space_group_name_H-M   'P 1'
#
loop_
_entity.id
_entity.type
_entity.pdbx_description
1 polymer ?
#
loop_
_entity_poly.entity_id
_entity_poly.type
_entity_poly.pdbx_seq_one_letter_code
_entity_poly.pdbx_strand_id
1 'polypeptide(L)'
;MGLHPFFIGSSTILNNGETPNVLHIGITNNNLIPSADTNALKVNLEAKKSALHIWFIINDKQADDDANREWALASYDKFDADKLPVRVIDKNGNDDTDNWKITGDTSNTPGVQVIKNASLRGWKLIPQVDRTLSPGQTLRIQISEIVSDMPDGPSSAYFRADSKDGDFDEAWFSTIFGPVIKTHHVQRKNRIGIGTNDPAVTLDVRGGIRAKGGAPGPGGENNAGYTFSDKGDPDSGMSNSISGQIEFYLKSKEAMKLETVSVPKTGNQFRMDVSGGIRALSGGLGNFGDNNVGYFFKSADKKNINSGMTSSEKGRLEFYTRSNQIMKICNSNIGSNLPDKDPQTYLHIGSMGHKGMVSLKINGKNAIELGGEEEKHNMDNGKIGYQLFSNGLDIIGGGSNYGNRQVNLWGKLKTDNVSPFVFKKISVTKGTTADTGLSAKDYVAMVVGFSNESYDID
;
A
#
# COMPACT_ATOMS: atom_id res chain seq x y z
N MET A 1 -43.85 -1.67 -49.31
CA MET A 1 -43.68 -0.51 -48.39
C MET A 1 -44.17 -0.98 -47.03
N GLY A 2 -43.29 -0.93 -46.02
CA GLY A 2 -43.40 -1.84 -44.89
C GLY A 2 -42.63 -1.42 -43.66
N LEU A 3 -42.76 -2.27 -42.65
CA LEU A 3 -42.13 -2.14 -41.36
C LEU A 3 -40.60 -2.17 -41.50
N HIS A 4 -39.92 -1.21 -40.90
CA HIS A 4 -38.46 -1.12 -40.88
C HIS A 4 -37.94 -1.36 -39.45
N PRO A 5 -37.23 -2.48 -39.21
CA PRO A 5 -36.58 -2.76 -37.93
C PRO A 5 -35.23 -2.03 -37.80
N PHE A 6 -34.92 -1.53 -36.62
CA PHE A 6 -33.64 -0.87 -36.30
C PHE A 6 -33.36 -0.94 -34.79
N PHE A 7 -32.13 -0.67 -34.37
CA PHE A 7 -31.80 -0.54 -32.95
C PHE A 7 -32.05 0.88 -32.45
N ILE A 8 -32.70 1.01 -31.30
CA ILE A 8 -32.88 2.29 -30.60
C ILE A 8 -31.73 2.47 -29.61
N GLY A 9 -30.87 3.45 -29.86
CA GLY A 9 -29.68 3.67 -29.04
C GLY A 9 -28.50 2.80 -29.49
N SER A 10 -27.74 2.26 -28.54
CA SER A 10 -26.57 1.43 -28.84
C SER A 10 -26.98 -0.01 -29.17
N SER A 11 -26.47 -0.54 -30.28
CA SER A 11 -26.53 -1.97 -30.62
C SER A 11 -25.33 -2.76 -30.08
N THR A 12 -24.52 -2.16 -29.20
CA THR A 12 -23.37 -2.82 -28.59
C THR A 12 -23.81 -3.59 -27.35
N ILE A 13 -23.34 -4.81 -27.15
CA ILE A 13 -23.51 -5.56 -25.89
C ILE A 13 -22.15 -5.85 -25.26
N LEU A 14 -22.09 -5.82 -23.94
CA LEU A 14 -20.91 -6.19 -23.20
C LEU A 14 -20.73 -7.71 -23.29
N ASN A 15 -19.58 -8.12 -23.80
CA ASN A 15 -19.24 -9.51 -24.04
C ASN A 15 -18.19 -9.98 -23.02
N ASN A 16 -18.65 -10.50 -21.89
CA ASN A 16 -17.78 -11.06 -20.84
C ASN A 16 -18.31 -12.38 -20.27
N GLY A 17 -19.28 -13.02 -20.94
CA GLY A 17 -19.86 -14.31 -20.55
C GLY A 17 -20.79 -14.29 -19.33
N GLU A 18 -20.94 -13.13 -18.69
CA GLU A 18 -21.60 -13.01 -17.38
C GLU A 18 -22.62 -11.88 -17.30
N THR A 19 -22.35 -10.73 -17.91
CA THR A 19 -23.14 -9.52 -17.67
C THR A 19 -24.41 -9.49 -18.51
N PRO A 20 -25.59 -9.36 -17.90
CA PRO A 20 -26.84 -9.13 -18.60
C PRO A 20 -26.82 -7.85 -19.45
N ASN A 21 -27.33 -7.91 -20.67
CA ASN A 21 -27.48 -6.77 -21.57
C ASN A 21 -28.95 -6.54 -21.93
N VAL A 22 -29.25 -5.31 -22.33
CA VAL A 22 -30.55 -4.91 -22.85
C VAL A 22 -30.37 -4.38 -24.26
N LEU A 23 -31.16 -4.88 -25.19
CA LEU A 23 -31.30 -4.35 -26.55
C LEU A 23 -32.68 -3.74 -26.73
N HIS A 24 -32.72 -2.55 -27.33
CA HIS A 24 -33.97 -1.91 -27.73
C HIS A 24 -34.08 -1.92 -29.25
N ILE A 25 -35.19 -2.46 -29.75
CA ILE A 25 -35.50 -2.59 -31.16
C ILE A 25 -36.70 -1.70 -31.45
N GLY A 26 -36.61 -0.89 -32.51
CA GLY A 26 -37.71 -0.15 -33.07
C GLY A 26 -38.19 -0.81 -34.34
N ILE A 27 -39.50 -0.92 -34.52
CA ILE A 27 -40.13 -1.32 -35.77
C ILE A 27 -40.99 -0.14 -36.23
N THR A 28 -40.50 0.61 -37.22
CA THR A 28 -41.17 1.81 -37.71
C THR A 28 -41.98 1.51 -38.95
N ASN A 29 -43.20 2.03 -39.02
CA ASN A 29 -43.91 2.12 -40.29
C ASN A 29 -43.21 3.17 -41.17
N ASN A 30 -42.45 2.70 -42.19
CA ASN A 30 -41.69 3.57 -43.09
C ASN A 30 -42.46 3.97 -44.36
N ASN A 31 -43.80 3.88 -44.35
CA ASN A 31 -44.67 4.34 -45.44
C ASN A 31 -44.76 5.87 -45.46
N LEU A 32 -43.62 6.53 -45.71
CA LEU A 32 -43.47 8.00 -45.67
C LEU A 32 -43.79 8.67 -47.02
N ILE A 33 -43.91 7.89 -48.09
CA ILE A 33 -44.20 8.45 -49.43
C ILE A 33 -45.65 8.94 -49.43
N PRO A 34 -45.92 10.20 -49.79
CA PRO A 34 -47.28 10.72 -49.87
C PRO A 34 -48.12 9.88 -50.84
N SER A 35 -49.08 9.14 -50.30
CA SER A 35 -50.18 8.54 -51.05
C SER A 35 -51.38 9.49 -50.97
N ALA A 36 -52.18 9.55 -52.03
CA ALA A 36 -53.47 10.25 -52.00
C ALA A 36 -54.43 9.62 -50.95
N ASP A 37 -54.24 8.34 -50.63
CA ASP A 37 -54.93 7.66 -49.54
C ASP A 37 -54.02 7.54 -48.31
N THR A 38 -54.31 8.32 -47.28
CA THR A 38 -53.61 8.28 -46.00
C THR A 38 -53.87 7.00 -45.20
N ASN A 39 -54.95 6.26 -45.48
CA ASN A 39 -55.21 4.97 -44.87
C ASN A 39 -54.34 3.86 -45.48
N ALA A 40 -54.02 3.95 -46.78
CA ALA A 40 -53.06 3.05 -47.44
C ALA A 40 -51.63 3.16 -46.88
N LEU A 41 -51.33 4.22 -46.11
CA LEU A 41 -50.02 4.40 -45.47
C LEU A 41 -49.94 3.78 -44.08
N LYS A 42 -51.07 3.44 -43.45
CA LYS A 42 -51.09 2.81 -42.12
C LYS A 42 -50.74 1.33 -42.24
N VAL A 43 -49.99 0.81 -41.26
CA VAL A 43 -49.78 -0.64 -41.13
C VAL A 43 -50.66 -1.14 -40.00
N ASN A 44 -51.59 -2.05 -40.34
CA ASN A 44 -52.44 -2.71 -39.37
C ASN A 44 -51.82 -4.06 -38.98
N LEU A 45 -51.62 -4.25 -37.68
CA LEU A 45 -51.26 -5.52 -37.06
C LEU A 45 -52.53 -6.08 -36.43
N GLU A 46 -53.19 -6.97 -37.15
CA GLU A 46 -54.46 -7.55 -36.73
C GLU A 46 -54.28 -8.53 -35.57
N ALA A 47 -55.17 -8.42 -34.59
CA ALA A 47 -55.21 -9.26 -33.42
C ALA A 47 -55.23 -10.75 -33.82
N LYS A 48 -54.33 -11.54 -33.21
CA LYS A 48 -54.21 -12.99 -33.34
C LYS A 48 -53.84 -13.50 -34.75
N LYS A 49 -53.64 -12.59 -35.70
CA LYS A 49 -53.47 -12.91 -37.12
C LYS A 49 -52.13 -12.43 -37.65
N SER A 50 -51.73 -11.21 -37.30
CA SER A 50 -50.40 -10.71 -37.60
C SER A 50 -49.38 -11.32 -36.65
N ALA A 51 -48.15 -11.50 -37.11
CA ALA A 51 -47.04 -11.88 -36.25
C ALA A 51 -45.78 -11.10 -36.61
N LEU A 52 -45.04 -10.68 -35.60
CA LEU A 52 -43.71 -10.11 -35.75
C LEU A 52 -42.70 -11.12 -35.23
N HIS A 53 -41.65 -11.34 -36.00
CA HIS A 53 -40.61 -12.28 -35.68
C HIS A 53 -39.28 -11.56 -35.58
N ILE A 54 -38.53 -11.84 -34.53
CA ILE A 54 -37.20 -11.30 -34.31
C ILE A 54 -36.29 -12.47 -33.95
N TRP A 55 -35.20 -12.64 -34.67
CA TRP A 55 -34.21 -13.68 -34.39
C TRP A 55 -32.80 -13.14 -34.31
N PHE A 56 -31.98 -13.86 -33.57
CA PHE A 56 -30.54 -13.72 -33.53
C PHE A 56 -29.90 -15.05 -33.87
N ILE A 57 -28.66 -14.98 -34.34
CA ILE A 57 -27.85 -16.15 -34.58
C ILE A 57 -27.30 -16.63 -33.25
N ILE A 58 -27.57 -17.88 -32.90
CA ILE A 58 -27.05 -18.52 -31.69
C ILE A 58 -26.12 -19.66 -32.07
N ASN A 59 -25.06 -19.86 -31.28
CA ASN A 59 -24.17 -21.00 -31.42
C ASN A 59 -24.80 -22.23 -30.74
N ASP A 60 -25.48 -23.05 -31.51
CA ASP A 60 -26.13 -24.29 -31.07
C ASP A 60 -25.25 -25.49 -31.45
N LYS A 61 -25.18 -26.47 -30.54
CA LYS A 61 -24.39 -27.70 -30.69
C LYS A 61 -24.81 -28.53 -31.91
N GLN A 62 -26.03 -28.37 -32.40
CA GLN A 62 -26.51 -29.13 -33.57
C GLN A 62 -25.83 -28.75 -34.89
N ALA A 63 -24.99 -27.72 -34.90
CA ALA A 63 -24.58 -27.07 -36.12
C ALA A 63 -23.05 -27.09 -36.30
N ASP A 64 -22.53 -28.26 -36.69
CA ASP A 64 -21.11 -28.60 -36.93
C ASP A 64 -20.18 -28.32 -35.74
N ASP A 65 -19.64 -29.39 -35.13
CA ASP A 65 -18.89 -29.38 -33.86
C ASP A 65 -17.58 -28.53 -33.88
N ASP A 66 -17.10 -28.11 -35.06
CA ASP A 66 -15.79 -27.44 -35.23
C ASP A 66 -15.87 -25.97 -35.70
N ALA A 67 -17.05 -25.42 -35.94
CA ALA A 67 -17.15 -24.04 -36.44
C ALA A 67 -17.12 -23.03 -35.29
N ASN A 68 -15.99 -22.35 -35.09
CA ASN A 68 -15.91 -21.17 -34.25
C ASN A 68 -16.82 -20.06 -34.85
N ARG A 69 -18.05 -19.91 -34.32
CA ARG A 69 -19.04 -18.96 -34.84
C ARG A 69 -18.86 -17.58 -34.22
N GLU A 70 -17.80 -16.90 -34.62
CA GLU A 70 -17.52 -15.52 -34.19
C GLU A 70 -18.66 -14.55 -34.52
N TRP A 71 -19.55 -14.91 -35.44
CA TRP A 71 -20.73 -14.16 -35.88
C TRP A 71 -22.02 -14.47 -35.09
N ALA A 72 -22.02 -15.44 -34.15
CA ALA A 72 -23.16 -15.71 -33.29
C ALA A 72 -23.22 -14.74 -32.10
N LEU A 73 -24.43 -14.38 -31.68
CA LEU A 73 -24.65 -13.45 -30.57
C LEU A 73 -24.23 -14.04 -29.22
N ALA A 74 -24.50 -15.32 -29.01
CA ALA A 74 -24.31 -16.03 -27.75
C ALA A 74 -24.30 -17.54 -28.01
N SER A 75 -23.81 -18.32 -27.05
CA SER A 75 -24.02 -19.76 -27.02
C SER A 75 -25.47 -20.12 -26.70
N TYR A 76 -25.88 -21.32 -27.09
CA TYR A 76 -27.21 -21.84 -26.81
C TYR A 76 -27.56 -21.83 -25.31
N ASP A 77 -26.61 -22.22 -24.46
CA ASP A 77 -26.82 -22.28 -23.01
C ASP A 77 -27.00 -20.89 -22.38
N LYS A 78 -26.48 -19.84 -23.04
CA LYS A 78 -26.60 -18.43 -22.60
C LYS A 78 -27.75 -17.68 -23.25
N PHE A 79 -28.36 -18.21 -24.30
CA PHE A 79 -29.46 -17.59 -25.03
C PHE A 79 -30.64 -18.54 -25.17
N ASP A 80 -31.44 -18.59 -24.11
CA ASP A 80 -32.71 -19.29 -24.11
C ASP A 80 -33.85 -18.27 -24.31
N ALA A 81 -34.35 -18.18 -25.54
CA ALA A 81 -35.39 -17.22 -25.89
C ALA A 81 -36.68 -17.40 -25.07
N ASP A 82 -36.97 -18.60 -24.56
CA ASP A 82 -38.13 -18.84 -23.71
C ASP A 82 -37.95 -18.29 -22.28
N LYS A 83 -36.72 -17.98 -21.88
CA LYS A 83 -36.39 -17.45 -20.55
C LYS A 83 -36.07 -15.95 -20.54
N LEU A 84 -35.58 -15.44 -21.66
CA LEU A 84 -35.17 -14.04 -21.78
C LEU A 84 -36.41 -13.11 -21.79
N PRO A 85 -36.46 -12.10 -20.89
CA PRO A 85 -37.60 -11.18 -20.82
C PRO A 85 -37.70 -10.30 -22.08
N VAL A 86 -38.87 -10.31 -22.71
CA VAL A 86 -39.23 -9.40 -23.80
C VAL A 86 -40.37 -8.51 -23.37
N ARG A 87 -40.20 -7.20 -23.55
CA ARG A 87 -41.23 -6.20 -23.28
C ARG A 87 -41.59 -5.46 -24.55
N VAL A 88 -42.88 -5.25 -24.77
CA VAL A 88 -43.36 -4.35 -25.83
C VAL A 88 -43.73 -3.02 -25.19
N ILE A 89 -43.23 -1.93 -25.76
CA ILE A 89 -43.41 -0.58 -25.22
C ILE A 89 -44.20 0.23 -26.25
N ASP A 90 -45.29 0.85 -25.80
CA ASP A 90 -46.15 1.66 -26.66
C ASP A 90 -45.49 2.99 -27.07
N LYS A 91 -46.18 3.75 -27.92
CA LYS A 91 -45.70 5.06 -28.40
C LYS A 91 -45.54 6.11 -27.29
N ASN A 92 -46.21 5.92 -26.15
CA ASN A 92 -46.17 6.82 -25.00
C ASN A 92 -45.10 6.39 -23.98
N GLY A 93 -44.43 5.25 -24.19
CA GLY A 93 -43.43 4.69 -23.28
C GLY A 93 -44.02 3.77 -22.20
N ASN A 94 -45.31 3.44 -22.25
CA ASN A 94 -45.93 2.51 -21.32
C ASN A 94 -45.62 1.06 -21.72
N ASP A 95 -45.60 0.18 -20.72
CA ASP A 95 -45.53 -1.26 -20.97
C ASP A 95 -46.84 -1.74 -21.61
N ASP A 96 -46.74 -2.35 -22.78
CA ASP A 96 -47.84 -2.88 -23.57
C ASP A 96 -47.80 -4.41 -23.66
N THR A 97 -46.87 -5.06 -22.94
CA THR A 97 -46.54 -6.49 -23.10
C THR A 97 -47.76 -7.41 -22.97
N ASP A 98 -48.70 -7.11 -22.07
CA ASP A 98 -49.91 -7.92 -21.84
C ASP A 98 -50.85 -7.97 -23.05
N ASN A 99 -50.73 -7.00 -23.96
CA ASN A 99 -51.49 -6.98 -25.22
C ASN A 99 -50.80 -7.78 -26.33
N TRP A 100 -49.76 -8.54 -26.01
CA TRP A 100 -49.01 -9.36 -26.94
C TRP A 100 -48.86 -10.77 -26.39
N LYS A 101 -49.10 -11.76 -27.26
CA LYS A 101 -48.65 -13.13 -27.01
C LYS A 101 -47.25 -13.25 -27.54
N ILE A 102 -46.29 -13.38 -26.63
CA ILE A 102 -44.87 -13.54 -26.92
C ILE A 102 -44.50 -14.99 -26.64
N THR A 103 -43.94 -15.67 -27.64
CA THR A 103 -43.46 -17.05 -27.52
C THR A 103 -42.07 -17.17 -28.12
N GLY A 104 -41.22 -18.05 -27.58
CA GLY A 104 -39.98 -18.41 -28.24
C GLY A 104 -40.25 -18.92 -29.66
N ASP A 105 -39.35 -18.56 -30.56
CA ASP A 105 -39.45 -18.91 -31.97
C ASP A 105 -38.16 -19.54 -32.47
N THR A 106 -38.33 -20.77 -32.94
CA THR A 106 -37.27 -21.63 -33.47
C THR A 106 -37.58 -22.02 -34.91
N SER A 107 -38.56 -21.38 -35.55
CA SER A 107 -38.94 -21.70 -36.91
C SER A 107 -37.78 -21.35 -37.84
N ASN A 108 -37.18 -22.40 -38.42
CA ASN A 108 -36.27 -22.26 -39.54
C ASN A 108 -37.08 -21.65 -40.68
N THR A 109 -36.91 -20.36 -40.91
CA THR A 109 -37.76 -19.59 -41.79
C THR A 109 -37.56 -20.09 -43.24
N PRO A 110 -38.59 -20.62 -43.92
CA PRO A 110 -38.51 -20.95 -45.34
C PRO A 110 -38.27 -19.64 -46.09
N GLY A 111 -37.06 -19.42 -46.61
CA GLY A 111 -36.70 -18.20 -47.36
C GLY A 111 -35.40 -17.54 -46.90
N VAL A 112 -35.02 -17.65 -45.62
CA VAL A 112 -33.66 -17.28 -45.18
C VAL A 112 -32.75 -18.49 -45.43
N GLN A 113 -32.54 -18.84 -46.71
CA GLN A 113 -31.60 -19.91 -47.10
C GLN A 113 -30.14 -19.58 -46.77
N VAL A 114 -29.86 -18.37 -46.27
CA VAL A 114 -28.51 -17.82 -46.20
C VAL A 114 -27.61 -18.60 -45.25
N ILE A 115 -28.14 -19.34 -44.27
CA ILE A 115 -27.30 -20.22 -43.46
C ILE A 115 -28.09 -21.46 -43.06
N LYS A 116 -28.04 -22.54 -43.86
CA LYS A 116 -28.60 -23.86 -43.52
C LYS A 116 -28.11 -24.40 -42.16
N ASN A 117 -27.04 -23.82 -41.63
CA ASN A 117 -26.41 -24.19 -40.37
C ASN A 117 -26.58 -23.13 -39.27
N ALA A 118 -27.25 -21.98 -39.46
CA ALA A 118 -27.42 -21.02 -38.37
C ALA A 118 -28.62 -21.41 -37.51
N SER A 119 -28.39 -21.60 -36.22
CA SER A 119 -29.48 -21.79 -35.26
C SER A 119 -30.04 -20.44 -34.89
N LEU A 120 -31.05 -20.02 -35.66
CA LEU A 120 -31.81 -18.82 -35.36
C LEU A 120 -32.70 -19.07 -34.14
N ARG A 121 -32.59 -18.20 -33.15
CA ARG A 121 -33.47 -18.19 -31.96
C ARG A 121 -33.97 -16.79 -31.72
N GLY A 122 -35.20 -16.68 -31.26
CA GLY A 122 -35.76 -15.41 -30.84
C GLY A 122 -37.23 -15.54 -30.52
N TRP A 123 -38.05 -14.60 -30.98
CA TRP A 123 -39.42 -14.47 -30.50
C TRP A 123 -40.41 -14.25 -31.63
N LYS A 124 -41.59 -14.81 -31.45
CA LYS A 124 -42.80 -14.53 -32.21
C LYS A 124 -43.75 -13.70 -31.33
N LEU A 125 -44.09 -12.51 -31.79
CA LEU A 125 -44.96 -11.55 -31.10
C LEU A 125 -46.27 -11.43 -31.88
N ILE A 126 -47.38 -11.83 -31.26
CA ILE A 126 -48.72 -11.79 -31.85
C ILE A 126 -49.59 -10.81 -31.05
N PRO A 127 -50.04 -9.69 -31.65
CA PRO A 127 -50.88 -8.75 -30.94
C PRO A 127 -52.21 -9.42 -30.54
N GLN A 128 -52.70 -9.16 -29.34
CA GLN A 128 -53.97 -9.66 -28.82
C GLN A 128 -55.15 -8.70 -29.08
N VAL A 129 -54.83 -7.45 -29.41
CA VAL A 129 -55.75 -6.40 -29.83
C VAL A 129 -55.22 -5.76 -31.11
N ASP A 130 -56.10 -5.26 -31.97
CA ASP A 130 -55.67 -4.62 -33.21
C ASP A 130 -54.75 -3.43 -32.92
N ARG A 131 -53.66 -3.33 -33.67
CA ARG A 131 -52.73 -2.22 -33.60
C ARG A 131 -52.58 -1.57 -34.95
N THR A 132 -52.60 -0.25 -34.98
CA THR A 132 -52.31 0.52 -36.18
C THR A 132 -51.07 1.36 -35.92
N LEU A 133 -50.09 1.23 -36.81
CA LEU A 133 -48.92 2.10 -36.85
C LEU A 133 -49.15 3.13 -37.95
N SER A 134 -49.31 4.39 -37.57
CA SER A 134 -49.30 5.50 -38.53
C SER A 134 -47.91 5.67 -39.16
N PRO A 135 -47.78 6.32 -40.33
CA PRO A 135 -46.48 6.65 -40.91
C PRO A 135 -45.53 7.32 -39.90
N GLY A 136 -44.31 6.81 -39.81
CA GLY A 136 -43.29 7.28 -38.85
C GLY A 136 -43.48 6.80 -37.41
N GLN A 137 -44.60 6.14 -37.08
CA GLN A 137 -44.79 5.57 -35.74
C GLN A 137 -43.93 4.31 -35.55
N THR A 138 -43.28 4.24 -34.39
CA THR A 138 -42.41 3.12 -34.01
C THR A 138 -43.06 2.28 -32.91
N LEU A 139 -43.14 0.97 -33.13
CA LEU A 139 -43.33 -0.02 -32.07
C LEU A 139 -41.96 -0.31 -31.42
N ARG A 140 -41.86 -0.21 -30.10
CA ARG A 140 -40.60 -0.46 -29.39
C ARG A 140 -40.63 -1.81 -28.70
N ILE A 141 -39.55 -2.56 -28.82
CA ILE A 141 -39.37 -3.87 -28.19
C ILE A 141 -38.08 -3.83 -27.40
N GLN A 142 -38.13 -4.26 -26.14
CA GLN A 142 -36.97 -4.38 -25.27
C GLN A 142 -36.72 -5.86 -24.99
N ILE A 143 -35.51 -6.32 -25.27
CA ILE A 143 -35.05 -7.67 -24.94
C ILE A 143 -33.98 -7.52 -23.86
N SER A 144 -34.21 -8.13 -22.70
CA SER A 144 -33.33 -7.99 -21.53
C SER A 144 -32.63 -9.31 -21.20
N GLU A 145 -31.67 -9.26 -20.28
CA GLU A 145 -30.92 -10.44 -19.80
C GLU A 145 -30.06 -11.15 -20.85
N ILE A 146 -29.72 -10.47 -21.95
CA ILE A 146 -28.87 -11.05 -23.00
C ILE A 146 -27.43 -11.17 -22.49
N VAL A 147 -26.91 -12.39 -22.41
CA VAL A 147 -25.50 -12.64 -22.08
C VAL A 147 -24.79 -13.19 -23.32
N SER A 148 -23.70 -12.55 -23.71
CA SER A 148 -22.81 -13.05 -24.78
C SER A 148 -21.54 -13.63 -24.18
N ASP A 149 -21.17 -14.81 -24.68
CA ASP A 149 -19.95 -15.56 -24.37
C ASP A 149 -19.19 -15.99 -25.65
N MET A 150 -19.61 -15.49 -26.81
CA MET A 150 -18.95 -15.74 -28.10
C MET A 150 -17.78 -14.78 -28.32
N PRO A 151 -16.85 -15.00 -29.25
CA PRO A 151 -15.80 -14.04 -29.57
C PRO A 151 -16.33 -12.64 -29.92
N ASP A 152 -15.54 -11.60 -29.64
CA ASP A 152 -15.88 -10.22 -29.99
C ASP A 152 -16.09 -10.08 -31.51
N GLY A 153 -17.03 -9.22 -31.91
CA GLY A 153 -17.35 -9.02 -33.31
C GLY A 153 -18.83 -8.74 -33.57
N PRO A 154 -19.20 -8.56 -34.85
CA PRO A 154 -20.58 -8.32 -35.23
C PRO A 154 -21.41 -9.62 -35.19
N SER A 155 -22.66 -9.50 -34.76
CA SER A 155 -23.73 -10.48 -34.97
C SER A 155 -24.89 -9.82 -35.72
N SER A 156 -25.65 -10.62 -36.45
CA SER A 156 -26.84 -10.15 -37.18
C SER A 156 -28.13 -10.41 -36.39
N ALA A 157 -29.10 -9.53 -36.56
CA ALA A 157 -30.48 -9.76 -36.16
C ALA A 157 -31.35 -9.85 -37.42
N TYR A 158 -32.41 -10.65 -37.35
CA TYR A 158 -33.34 -10.89 -38.44
C TYR A 158 -34.73 -10.49 -38.00
N PHE A 159 -35.48 -9.91 -38.91
CA PHE A 159 -36.85 -9.52 -38.69
C PHE A 159 -37.73 -10.06 -39.80
N ARG A 160 -38.94 -10.51 -39.43
CA ARG A 160 -40.01 -10.84 -40.36
C ARG A 160 -41.34 -10.37 -39.82
N ALA A 161 -42.23 -9.93 -40.70
CA ALA A 161 -43.63 -9.67 -40.38
C ALA A 161 -44.54 -10.55 -41.23
N ASP A 162 -45.51 -11.18 -40.58
CA ASP A 162 -46.58 -11.96 -41.20
C ASP A 162 -47.90 -11.18 -41.10
N SER A 163 -48.67 -11.15 -42.20
CA SER A 163 -50.07 -10.73 -42.24
C SER A 163 -50.98 -11.91 -42.60
N LYS A 164 -52.25 -11.81 -42.22
CA LYS A 164 -53.24 -12.88 -42.41
C LYS A 164 -53.57 -13.15 -43.88
N ASP A 165 -53.63 -12.09 -44.66
CA ASP A 165 -54.27 -12.11 -45.98
C ASP A 165 -53.26 -12.28 -47.11
N GLY A 166 -51.98 -12.53 -46.78
CA GLY A 166 -50.92 -12.49 -47.78
C GLY A 166 -50.75 -11.09 -48.39
N ASP A 167 -51.38 -10.05 -47.82
CA ASP A 167 -51.31 -8.63 -48.23
C ASP A 167 -49.87 -8.10 -48.28
N PHE A 168 -48.92 -8.78 -47.65
CA PHE A 168 -47.52 -8.70 -48.01
C PHE A 168 -47.25 -9.59 -49.23
N ASP A 169 -47.93 -9.30 -50.34
CA ASP A 169 -47.90 -9.90 -51.68
C ASP A 169 -47.03 -11.18 -51.83
N GLU A 170 -47.38 -12.30 -51.16
CA GLU A 170 -46.66 -13.61 -51.17
C GLU A 170 -45.12 -13.60 -51.01
N ALA A 171 -44.51 -12.43 -50.82
CA ALA A 171 -43.10 -12.15 -50.81
C ALA A 171 -42.76 -11.72 -49.39
N TRP A 172 -42.52 -12.72 -48.56
CA TRP A 172 -42.12 -12.61 -47.16
C TRP A 172 -41.17 -11.41 -46.96
N PHE A 173 -41.59 -10.39 -46.21
CA PHE A 173 -40.68 -9.32 -45.84
C PHE A 173 -39.78 -9.84 -44.72
N SER A 174 -38.67 -10.45 -45.12
CA SER A 174 -37.54 -10.76 -44.24
C SER A 174 -36.45 -9.74 -44.49
N THR A 175 -35.95 -9.12 -43.43
CA THR A 175 -34.82 -8.21 -43.53
C THR A 175 -33.84 -8.45 -42.40
N ILE A 176 -32.58 -8.22 -42.69
CA ILE A 176 -31.50 -8.23 -41.72
C ILE A 176 -31.39 -6.81 -41.16
N PHE A 177 -31.24 -6.68 -39.85
CA PHE A 177 -30.94 -5.40 -39.21
C PHE A 177 -29.81 -5.57 -38.18
N GLY A 178 -29.03 -4.50 -38.01
CA GLY A 178 -27.80 -4.53 -37.25
C GLY A 178 -26.58 -4.10 -38.06
N PRO A 179 -25.37 -4.24 -37.49
CA PRO A 179 -24.98 -5.30 -36.56
C PRO A 179 -25.27 -5.03 -35.07
N VAL A 180 -25.39 -6.11 -34.31
CA VAL A 180 -25.15 -6.11 -32.85
C VAL A 180 -23.66 -6.30 -32.63
N ILE A 181 -23.02 -5.40 -31.90
CA ILE A 181 -21.56 -5.42 -31.69
C ILE A 181 -21.25 -6.01 -30.32
N LYS A 182 -20.62 -7.19 -30.28
CA LYS A 182 -20.14 -7.83 -29.05
C LYS A 182 -18.73 -7.33 -28.74
N THR A 183 -18.54 -6.72 -27.59
CA THR A 183 -17.26 -6.12 -27.20
C THR A 183 -17.06 -6.16 -25.70
N HIS A 184 -15.80 -6.19 -25.25
CA HIS A 184 -15.46 -6.02 -23.83
C HIS A 184 -15.60 -4.57 -23.32
N HIS A 185 -15.91 -3.62 -24.21
CA HIS A 185 -16.13 -2.22 -23.89
C HIS A 185 -17.43 -1.71 -24.50
N VAL A 186 -18.16 -0.85 -23.81
CA VAL A 186 -19.43 -0.30 -24.28
C VAL A 186 -19.47 1.21 -24.08
N GLN A 187 -20.23 1.90 -24.95
CA GLN A 187 -20.56 3.30 -24.76
C GLN A 187 -22.00 3.42 -24.25
N ARG A 188 -22.19 4.12 -23.13
CA ARG A 188 -23.50 4.34 -22.48
C ARG A 188 -23.56 5.76 -21.95
N LYS A 189 -24.62 6.52 -22.29
CA LYS A 189 -24.86 7.87 -21.74
C LYS A 189 -23.60 8.79 -21.81
N ASN A 190 -22.88 8.77 -22.94
CA ASN A 190 -21.60 9.48 -23.14
C ASN A 190 -20.44 9.06 -22.22
N ARG A 191 -20.44 7.81 -21.75
CA ARG A 191 -19.39 7.20 -20.93
C ARG A 191 -18.92 5.90 -21.55
N ILE A 192 -17.70 5.50 -21.26
CA ILE A 192 -17.09 4.23 -21.69
C ILE A 192 -17.01 3.29 -20.49
N GLY A 193 -17.64 2.13 -20.59
CA GLY A 193 -17.48 1.03 -19.63
C GLY A 193 -16.61 -0.07 -20.23
N ILE A 194 -15.60 -0.55 -19.50
CA ILE A 194 -14.84 -1.76 -19.83
C ILE A 194 -15.15 -2.80 -18.75
N GLY A 195 -15.72 -3.93 -19.13
CA GLY A 195 -16.18 -4.95 -18.17
C GLY A 195 -17.38 -4.54 -17.30
N THR A 196 -18.03 -3.40 -17.59
CA THR A 196 -19.28 -2.93 -16.96
C THR A 196 -20.26 -2.40 -18.01
N ASN A 197 -21.55 -2.66 -17.83
CA ASN A 197 -22.62 -2.20 -18.72
C ASN A 197 -23.30 -0.90 -18.23
N ASP A 198 -22.97 -0.43 -17.01
CA ASP A 198 -23.50 0.79 -16.40
C ASP A 198 -22.33 1.62 -15.80
N PRO A 199 -21.54 2.31 -16.64
CA PRO A 199 -20.38 3.08 -16.18
C PRO A 199 -20.79 4.23 -15.24
N ALA A 200 -20.23 4.24 -14.02
CA ALA A 200 -20.53 5.24 -12.99
C ALA A 200 -19.85 6.61 -13.24
N VAL A 201 -18.75 6.60 -14.00
CA VAL A 201 -17.92 7.77 -14.37
C VAL A 201 -17.60 7.76 -15.87
N THR A 202 -16.87 8.76 -16.39
CA THR A 202 -16.60 8.92 -17.84
C THR A 202 -15.91 7.70 -18.46
N LEU A 203 -14.91 7.13 -17.79
CA LEU A 203 -14.27 5.86 -18.12
C LEU A 203 -14.31 4.98 -16.87
N ASP A 204 -15.09 3.91 -16.90
CA ASP A 204 -15.24 2.97 -15.81
C ASP A 204 -14.70 1.60 -16.23
N VAL A 205 -13.64 1.13 -15.56
CA VAL A 205 -12.97 -0.13 -15.89
C VAL A 205 -13.14 -1.09 -14.72
N ARG A 206 -13.90 -2.16 -14.93
CA ARG A 206 -14.02 -3.26 -13.95
C ARG A 206 -12.81 -4.17 -14.09
N GLY A 207 -11.81 -3.96 -13.24
CA GLY A 207 -10.58 -4.74 -13.21
C GLY A 207 -9.34 -3.84 -13.03
N GLY A 208 -8.15 -4.42 -13.17
CA GLY A 208 -6.92 -3.64 -13.18
C GLY A 208 -6.71 -2.94 -14.52
N ILE A 209 -6.24 -1.69 -14.49
CA ILE A 209 -5.76 -1.00 -15.69
C ILE A 209 -4.27 -1.30 -15.83
N ARG A 210 -3.86 -1.85 -16.98
CA ARG A 210 -2.44 -1.94 -17.35
C ARG A 210 -2.16 -0.89 -18.42
N ALA A 211 -1.70 0.29 -18.02
CA ALA A 211 -1.09 1.22 -18.96
C ALA A 211 0.36 0.77 -19.20
N LYS A 212 0.65 0.31 -20.41
CA LYS A 212 2.04 0.16 -20.86
C LYS A 212 2.44 1.47 -21.52
N GLY A 213 3.21 2.26 -20.80
CA GLY A 213 3.96 3.33 -21.43
C GLY A 213 5.14 2.77 -22.22
N GLY A 214 5.44 3.35 -23.39
CA GLY A 214 6.74 3.16 -24.03
C GLY A 214 7.82 3.95 -23.28
N ALA A 215 9.11 3.72 -23.57
CA ALA A 215 10.15 4.67 -23.12
C ALA A 215 9.83 6.06 -23.71
N PRO A 216 10.11 7.17 -22.99
CA PRO A 216 9.95 8.51 -23.55
C PRO A 216 10.65 8.60 -24.91
N GLY A 217 9.95 9.08 -25.93
CA GLY A 217 10.57 9.32 -27.22
C GLY A 217 11.70 10.35 -27.09
N PRO A 218 12.70 10.34 -27.99
CA PRO A 218 13.68 11.42 -28.07
C PRO A 218 12.94 12.77 -28.15
N GLY A 219 13.12 13.64 -27.16
CA GLY A 219 12.43 14.94 -27.08
C GLY A 219 11.32 15.06 -26.02
N GLY A 220 11.08 14.04 -25.19
CA GLY A 220 10.14 14.17 -24.07
C GLY A 220 8.67 14.11 -24.47
N GLU A 221 8.35 13.56 -25.64
CA GLU A 221 6.96 13.32 -26.02
C GLU A 221 6.39 12.18 -25.17
N ASN A 222 5.46 12.58 -24.30
CA ASN A 222 4.80 11.76 -23.29
C ASN A 222 4.02 10.59 -23.91
N ASN A 223 4.55 9.38 -23.76
CA ASN A 223 3.78 8.14 -23.87
C ASN A 223 4.11 7.17 -22.72
N ALA A 224 4.68 7.67 -21.61
CA ALA A 224 5.07 6.88 -20.44
C ALA A 224 4.37 7.38 -19.18
N GLY A 225 3.27 6.74 -18.76
CA GLY A 225 2.68 7.01 -17.44
C GLY A 225 1.18 7.32 -17.42
N TYR A 226 0.65 7.49 -16.21
CA TYR A 226 -0.70 7.99 -15.93
C TYR A 226 -0.59 9.46 -15.54
N THR A 227 -0.96 10.38 -16.43
CA THR A 227 -1.07 11.81 -16.07
C THR A 227 -2.49 12.12 -15.56
N PHE A 228 -2.56 12.90 -14.50
CA PHE A 228 -3.81 13.42 -13.96
C PHE A 228 -3.92 14.89 -14.37
N SER A 229 -4.42 15.14 -15.58
CA SER A 229 -4.57 16.51 -16.09
C SER A 229 -5.93 17.08 -15.70
N ASP A 230 -6.03 17.70 -14.52
CA ASP A 230 -7.10 18.66 -14.27
C ASP A 230 -6.70 20.03 -14.84
N LYS A 231 -7.68 20.77 -15.39
CA LYS A 231 -7.52 22.04 -16.15
C LYS A 231 -6.37 22.93 -15.64
N GLY A 232 -5.17 22.77 -16.20
CA GLY A 232 -3.99 23.60 -15.91
C GLY A 232 -2.73 22.87 -15.43
N ASP A 233 -2.80 21.57 -15.16
CA ASP A 233 -1.63 20.74 -14.79
C ASP A 233 -1.35 19.69 -15.87
N PRO A 234 -0.40 19.93 -16.80
CA PRO A 234 -0.17 19.03 -17.93
C PRO A 234 0.69 17.80 -17.59
N ASP A 235 1.25 17.71 -16.38
CA ASP A 235 2.37 16.80 -16.11
C ASP A 235 2.43 16.23 -14.69
N SER A 236 1.43 16.50 -13.85
CA SER A 236 1.19 15.69 -12.65
C SER A 236 0.80 14.26 -13.04
N GLY A 237 1.41 13.25 -12.41
CA GLY A 237 1.18 11.87 -12.81
C GLY A 237 2.14 10.85 -12.21
N MET A 238 1.92 9.59 -12.58
CA MET A 238 2.84 8.48 -12.31
C MET A 238 3.56 8.09 -13.61
N SER A 239 4.88 8.20 -13.65
CA SER A 239 5.71 7.83 -14.79
C SER A 239 6.63 6.66 -14.46
N ASN A 240 7.24 6.11 -15.50
CA ASN A 240 8.31 5.13 -15.42
C ASN A 240 9.32 5.45 -16.53
N SER A 241 10.34 6.24 -16.22
CA SER A 241 11.40 6.61 -17.17
C SER A 241 12.37 5.45 -17.48
N ILE A 242 12.57 4.50 -16.55
CA ILE A 242 13.47 3.34 -16.70
C ILE A 242 12.98 2.09 -15.93
N SER A 243 13.31 0.89 -16.44
CA SER A 243 12.92 -0.39 -15.82
C SER A 243 13.24 -0.45 -14.32
N GLY A 244 12.26 -0.86 -13.51
CA GLY A 244 12.38 -0.94 -12.05
C GLY A 244 12.13 0.37 -11.31
N GLN A 245 11.75 1.45 -12.00
CA GLN A 245 11.45 2.74 -11.40
C GLN A 245 9.96 3.12 -11.52
N ILE A 246 9.43 3.82 -10.53
CA ILE A 246 8.15 4.52 -10.54
C ILE A 246 8.41 5.95 -10.04
N GLU A 247 8.04 6.94 -10.84
CA GLU A 247 8.16 8.36 -10.52
C GLU A 247 6.77 8.95 -10.33
N PHE A 248 6.61 9.86 -9.37
CA PHE A 248 5.41 10.65 -9.18
C PHE A 248 5.78 12.11 -9.41
N TYR A 249 5.12 12.76 -10.36
CA TYR A 249 5.30 14.17 -10.67
C TYR A 249 4.14 15.00 -10.14
N LEU A 250 4.44 16.21 -9.67
CA LEU A 250 3.49 17.26 -9.31
C LEU A 250 3.94 18.57 -9.97
N LYS A 251 3.18 19.07 -10.96
CA LYS A 251 3.50 20.32 -11.71
C LYS A 251 4.93 20.34 -12.24
N SER A 252 5.27 19.36 -13.07
CA SER A 252 6.58 19.12 -13.68
C SER A 252 7.71 18.78 -12.71
N LYS A 253 7.44 18.64 -11.41
CA LYS A 253 8.47 18.35 -10.41
C LYS A 253 8.30 16.94 -9.89
N GLU A 254 9.37 16.15 -9.92
CA GLU A 254 9.41 14.85 -9.26
C GLU A 254 9.16 15.04 -7.76
N ALA A 255 8.01 14.57 -7.29
CA ALA A 255 7.61 14.61 -5.90
C ALA A 255 8.07 13.36 -5.16
N MET A 256 8.15 12.23 -5.85
CA MET A 256 8.58 10.95 -5.29
C MET A 256 9.13 10.04 -6.38
N LYS A 257 10.18 9.31 -6.06
CA LYS A 257 10.77 8.28 -6.92
C LYS A 257 10.96 7.01 -6.11
N LEU A 258 10.46 5.91 -6.65
CA LEU A 258 10.67 4.55 -6.16
C LEU A 258 11.50 3.82 -7.20
N GLU A 259 12.75 3.52 -6.90
CA GLU A 259 13.59 2.71 -7.76
C GLU A 259 13.89 1.37 -7.09
N THR A 260 13.87 0.30 -7.89
CA THR A 260 14.37 -1.00 -7.46
C THR A 260 15.87 -0.88 -7.36
N VAL A 261 16.37 -0.40 -6.22
CA VAL A 261 17.76 -0.61 -5.87
C VAL A 261 17.93 -2.12 -5.83
N SER A 262 18.83 -2.66 -6.65
CA SER A 262 19.18 -4.07 -6.60
C SER A 262 19.85 -4.34 -5.26
N VAL A 263 19.06 -4.51 -4.21
CA VAL A 263 19.55 -4.94 -2.91
C VAL A 263 19.98 -6.40 -3.12
N PRO A 264 21.26 -6.75 -2.87
CA PRO A 264 21.70 -8.14 -2.95
C PRO A 264 20.76 -9.03 -2.14
N LYS A 265 20.36 -10.14 -2.75
CA LYS A 265 19.28 -11.06 -2.35
C LYS A 265 19.56 -11.84 -1.04
N THR A 266 20.21 -11.24 -0.05
CA THR A 266 20.54 -11.87 1.22
C THR A 266 19.72 -11.24 2.35
N GLY A 267 18.47 -11.69 2.47
CA GLY A 267 17.60 -11.41 3.62
C GLY A 267 16.46 -10.43 3.32
N ASN A 268 15.22 -10.89 3.49
CA ASN A 268 13.99 -10.11 3.36
C ASN A 268 13.93 -8.99 4.42
N GLN A 269 14.56 -7.85 4.16
CA GLN A 269 14.26 -6.60 4.85
C GLN A 269 13.95 -5.55 3.80
N PHE A 270 12.65 -5.26 3.62
CA PHE A 270 12.24 -4.04 2.93
C PHE A 270 12.70 -2.85 3.76
N ARG A 271 13.88 -2.30 3.42
CA ARG A 271 14.32 -1.01 3.94
C ARG A 271 13.82 0.05 2.98
N MET A 272 13.00 0.97 3.48
CA MET A 272 12.80 2.26 2.80
C MET A 272 14.10 3.04 3.00
N ASP A 273 15.02 2.94 2.04
CA ASP A 273 16.24 3.75 2.03
C ASP A 273 15.86 5.13 1.48
N VAL A 274 15.80 6.12 2.35
CA VAL A 274 15.53 7.51 1.96
C VAL A 274 16.89 8.18 1.84
N SER A 275 17.42 8.30 0.62
CA SER A 275 18.70 8.94 0.32
C SER A 275 18.69 10.47 0.47
N GLY A 276 17.65 11.02 1.10
CA GLY A 276 17.50 12.43 1.46
C GLY A 276 17.13 12.61 2.93
N GLY A 277 16.99 13.87 3.36
CA GLY A 277 16.52 14.16 4.71
C GLY A 277 15.12 13.59 4.94
N ILE A 278 14.98 12.65 5.87
CA ILE A 278 13.67 12.26 6.39
C ILE A 278 13.14 13.44 7.19
N ARG A 279 12.32 14.28 6.57
CA ARG A 279 11.56 15.30 7.31
C ARG A 279 10.34 14.61 7.90
N ALA A 280 10.51 13.97 9.05
CA ALA A 280 9.40 13.50 9.86
C ALA A 280 8.69 14.75 10.42
N LEU A 281 7.72 15.28 9.68
CA LEU A 281 6.75 16.23 10.20
C LEU A 281 5.93 15.48 11.25
N SER A 282 6.38 15.49 12.50
CA SER A 282 5.53 15.07 13.60
C SER A 282 4.36 16.03 13.62
N GLY A 283 3.22 15.60 13.08
CA GLY A 283 1.97 16.34 13.18
C GLY A 283 1.72 16.65 14.65
N GLY A 284 1.71 17.94 14.97
CA GLY A 284 1.25 18.49 16.25
C GLY A 284 1.78 17.80 17.50
N LEU A 285 3.07 17.95 17.82
CA LEU A 285 3.52 17.87 19.21
C LEU A 285 4.12 19.21 19.57
N GLY A 286 3.44 19.90 20.49
CA GLY A 286 3.62 21.31 20.77
C GLY A 286 5.05 21.70 21.13
N ASN A 287 5.40 22.93 20.73
CA ASN A 287 6.44 23.78 21.30
C ASN A 287 7.59 23.07 22.03
N PHE A 288 8.39 22.29 21.30
CA PHE A 288 9.79 22.18 21.64
C PHE A 288 10.53 23.14 20.71
N GLY A 289 10.96 24.26 21.29
CA GLY A 289 11.60 25.37 20.58
C GLY A 289 12.76 24.90 19.71
N ASP A 290 12.75 25.42 18.49
CA ASP A 290 13.81 25.57 17.50
C ASP A 290 15.09 24.72 17.64
N ASN A 291 15.30 23.88 16.61
CA ASN A 291 16.58 23.32 16.11
C ASN A 291 17.05 21.90 16.52
N ASN A 292 16.25 21.09 17.22
CA ASN A 292 16.67 19.72 17.55
C ASN A 292 16.21 18.67 16.51
N VAL A 293 17.14 18.20 15.68
CA VAL A 293 16.94 17.07 14.75
C VAL A 293 17.18 15.76 15.53
N GLY A 294 16.11 15.13 16.02
CA GLY A 294 16.19 13.87 16.77
C GLY A 294 15.26 12.79 16.21
N TYR A 295 15.70 11.53 16.29
CA TYR A 295 14.89 10.35 15.99
C TYR A 295 14.21 9.86 17.27
N PHE A 296 12.91 10.07 17.38
CA PHE A 296 12.11 9.55 18.49
C PHE A 296 11.36 8.29 18.06
N PHE A 297 11.54 7.19 18.81
CA PHE A 297 10.73 5.99 18.65
C PHE A 297 9.54 6.10 19.59
N LYS A 298 8.33 6.17 19.03
CA LYS A 298 7.11 6.17 19.83
C LYS A 298 6.95 4.79 20.47
N SER A 299 7.08 4.73 21.80
CA SER A 299 6.72 3.54 22.57
C SER A 299 5.24 3.21 22.32
N ALA A 300 4.91 1.91 22.18
CA ALA A 300 3.53 1.44 22.00
C ALA A 300 2.62 1.81 23.19
N ASP A 301 3.22 2.11 24.35
CA ASP A 301 2.50 2.51 25.54
C ASP A 301 2.13 4.01 25.50
N LYS A 302 0.87 4.29 25.14
CA LYS A 302 0.32 5.66 24.89
C LYS A 302 0.49 6.65 26.05
N LYS A 303 0.93 6.18 27.23
CA LYS A 303 1.08 7.00 28.44
C LYS A 303 2.51 7.44 28.74
N ASN A 304 3.52 7.02 27.97
CA ASN A 304 4.91 7.33 28.30
C ASN A 304 5.71 7.93 27.12
N ILE A 305 6.28 9.09 27.42
CA ILE A 305 6.83 10.11 26.54
C ILE A 305 8.19 9.65 25.99
N ASN A 306 8.38 9.80 24.68
CA ASN A 306 9.65 9.92 23.94
C ASN A 306 10.85 9.13 24.51
N SER A 307 11.03 7.89 24.01
CA SER A 307 12.35 7.25 24.04
C SER A 307 12.99 7.43 22.68
N GLY A 308 14.23 7.87 22.62
CA GLY A 308 14.83 8.26 21.35
C GLY A 308 16.24 8.78 21.48
N MET A 309 16.83 9.05 20.31
CA MET A 309 18.15 9.64 20.17
C MET A 309 17.98 11.06 19.63
N THR A 310 18.44 12.06 20.37
CA THR A 310 18.43 13.45 19.93
C THR A 310 19.80 14.09 20.12
N SER A 311 19.99 15.23 19.49
CA SER A 311 21.16 16.08 19.61
C SER A 311 20.65 17.47 19.98
N SER A 312 20.73 17.84 21.26
CA SER A 312 20.38 19.20 21.70
C SER A 312 21.31 20.29 21.12
N GLU A 313 22.55 19.91 20.76
CA GLU A 313 23.58 20.82 20.27
C GLU A 313 24.53 20.09 19.32
N LYS A 314 25.21 20.81 18.43
CA LYS A 314 26.15 20.22 17.46
C LYS A 314 27.18 19.32 18.18
N GLY A 315 27.20 18.06 17.79
CA GLY A 315 28.15 17.09 18.34
C GLY A 315 27.70 16.40 19.62
N ARG A 316 26.42 16.48 19.99
CA ARG A 316 25.88 15.67 21.09
C ARG A 316 25.06 14.52 20.56
N LEU A 317 25.16 13.37 21.22
CA LEU A 317 24.25 12.26 21.06
C LEU A 317 23.65 11.92 22.42
N GLU A 318 22.34 12.11 22.55
CA GLU A 318 21.62 11.99 23.81
C GLU A 318 20.56 10.91 23.66
N PHE A 319 20.59 9.93 24.55
CA PHE A 319 19.60 8.85 24.62
C PHE A 319 18.63 9.16 25.75
N TYR A 320 17.34 9.18 25.42
CA TYR A 320 16.27 9.41 26.37
C TYR A 320 15.44 8.14 26.54
N THR A 321 14.97 7.90 27.76
CA THR A 321 13.85 7.00 28.04
C THR A 321 12.87 7.70 28.96
N ARG A 322 11.59 7.76 28.60
CA ARG A 322 10.55 8.40 29.42
C ARG A 322 10.89 9.85 29.80
N SER A 323 11.41 10.62 28.84
CA SER A 323 11.91 11.99 29.04
C SER A 323 13.13 12.13 29.97
N ASN A 324 13.66 11.04 30.52
CA ASN A 324 14.90 11.07 31.30
C ASN A 324 16.08 10.79 30.36
N GLN A 325 17.08 11.66 30.39
CA GLN A 325 18.34 11.42 29.70
C GLN A 325 19.06 10.26 30.41
N ILE A 326 19.17 9.12 29.72
CA ILE A 326 19.84 7.93 30.26
C ILE A 326 21.31 7.87 29.85
N MET A 327 21.67 8.51 28.75
CA MET A 327 23.05 8.58 28.28
C MET A 327 23.27 9.87 27.49
N LYS A 328 24.43 10.49 27.73
CA LYS A 328 24.89 11.69 27.02
C LYS A 328 26.29 11.43 26.48
N ILE A 329 26.45 11.59 25.18
CA ILE A 329 27.75 11.56 24.49
C ILE A 329 27.93 12.97 23.90
N CYS A 330 29.04 13.64 24.20
CA CYS A 330 29.36 14.94 23.63
C CYS A 330 30.61 14.81 22.76
N ASN A 331 30.76 15.72 21.78
CA ASN A 331 31.84 15.76 20.78
C ASN A 331 33.23 16.05 21.38
N SER A 332 33.35 15.97 22.70
CA SER A 332 34.60 16.02 23.45
C SER A 332 34.75 14.74 24.27
N ASN A 333 34.51 13.61 23.60
CA ASN A 333 34.84 12.23 23.98
C ASN A 333 33.92 11.47 24.94
N ILE A 334 33.72 10.17 24.64
CA ILE A 334 33.69 9.12 25.67
C ILE A 334 35.13 8.98 26.16
N GLY A 335 35.60 9.94 26.97
CA GLY A 335 36.96 10.01 27.52
C GLY A 335 37.97 10.87 26.73
N SER A 336 38.36 12.02 27.34
CA SER A 336 39.46 12.95 27.00
C SER A 336 39.03 14.33 26.44
N ASN A 337 39.97 15.20 26.09
CA ASN A 337 40.14 16.54 26.68
C ASN A 337 39.43 17.76 26.06
N LEU A 338 39.27 18.79 26.90
CA LEU A 338 39.51 20.20 26.54
C LEU A 338 40.96 20.57 26.96
N PRO A 339 41.69 21.43 26.23
CA PRO A 339 43.16 21.48 26.33
C PRO A 339 43.78 22.16 27.56
N ASP A 340 43.04 22.87 28.42
CA ASP A 340 43.70 23.85 29.31
C ASP A 340 43.58 23.64 30.83
N LYS A 341 43.07 22.52 31.34
CA LYS A 341 43.27 22.09 32.74
C LYS A 341 43.27 20.57 32.82
N ASP A 342 44.33 20.01 33.41
CA ASP A 342 44.62 18.58 33.65
C ASP A 342 43.56 17.55 33.18
N PRO A 343 43.85 16.76 32.13
CA PRO A 343 43.04 15.64 31.66
C PRO A 343 42.70 14.63 32.76
N GLN A 344 41.45 14.62 33.23
CA GLN A 344 40.94 13.52 34.04
C GLN A 344 39.86 12.78 33.24
N THR A 345 40.24 11.68 32.59
CA THR A 345 39.29 10.75 31.97
C THR A 345 38.46 10.07 33.05
N TYR A 346 37.18 10.43 33.15
CA TYR A 346 36.24 9.81 34.07
C TYR A 346 35.24 8.95 33.33
N LEU A 347 35.28 7.63 33.54
CA LEU A 347 34.09 6.81 33.38
C LEU A 347 33.34 6.85 34.70
N HIS A 348 32.25 7.60 34.76
CA HIS A 348 31.39 7.63 35.94
C HIS A 348 30.26 6.62 35.75
N ILE A 349 30.36 5.46 36.39
CA ILE A 349 29.25 4.50 36.49
C ILE A 349 28.51 4.84 37.78
N GLY A 350 27.64 5.84 37.71
CA GLY A 350 26.76 6.24 38.81
C GLY A 350 25.30 6.16 38.36
N SER A 351 24.46 5.47 39.13
CA SER A 351 23.01 5.57 38.96
C SER A 351 22.56 6.90 39.57
N MET A 352 22.04 7.80 38.72
CA MET A 352 21.44 9.04 39.18
C MET A 352 20.19 8.70 40.00
N GLY A 353 20.18 8.97 41.32
CA GLY A 353 18.92 9.05 42.07
C GLY A 353 18.89 8.56 43.51
N HIS A 354 19.87 7.80 44.00
CA HIS A 354 19.86 7.31 45.39
C HIS A 354 21.08 7.78 46.19
N LYS A 355 20.84 8.61 47.23
CA LYS A 355 21.83 8.91 48.28
C LYS A 355 22.30 7.58 48.89
N GLY A 356 23.59 7.24 48.72
CA GLY A 356 24.21 6.08 49.36
C GLY A 356 24.70 4.96 48.43
N MET A 357 24.75 5.16 47.11
CA MET A 357 25.38 4.17 46.22
C MET A 357 26.82 4.55 45.86
N VAL A 358 27.68 3.53 45.84
CA VAL A 358 29.13 3.62 45.60
C VAL A 358 29.37 4.04 44.15
N SER A 359 29.96 5.21 43.93
CA SER A 359 30.52 5.57 42.64
C SER A 359 31.83 4.81 42.43
N LEU A 360 31.97 4.18 41.26
CA LEU A 360 33.26 3.72 40.76
C LEU A 360 33.82 4.82 39.87
N LYS A 361 34.99 5.35 40.23
CA LYS A 361 35.67 6.38 39.47
C LYS A 361 37.08 5.92 39.13
N ILE A 362 37.43 5.90 37.85
CA ILE A 362 38.82 5.75 37.41
C ILE A 362 39.33 7.16 37.15
N ASN A 363 40.40 7.58 37.84
CA ASN A 363 40.96 8.92 37.67
C ASN A 363 42.14 8.93 36.67
N GLY A 364 42.59 10.13 36.29
CA GLY A 364 43.72 10.31 35.35
C GLY A 364 45.08 9.76 35.84
N LYS A 365 45.17 9.24 37.07
CA LYS A 365 46.36 8.56 37.62
C LYS A 365 46.20 7.03 37.62
N ASN A 366 45.27 6.48 36.82
CA ASN A 366 44.96 5.05 36.77
C ASN A 366 44.56 4.45 38.13
N ALA A 367 43.98 5.27 39.03
CA ALA A 367 43.46 4.76 40.29
C ALA A 367 41.96 4.61 40.24
N ILE A 368 41.50 3.48 40.78
CA ILE A 368 40.13 3.18 41.12
C ILE A 368 39.83 3.83 42.46
N GLU A 369 38.89 4.77 42.47
CA GLU A 369 38.40 5.45 43.67
C GLU A 369 37.00 4.92 43.98
N LEU A 370 36.83 4.43 45.22
CA LEU A 370 35.59 3.89 45.75
C LEU A 370 35.07 4.81 46.86
N GLY A 371 33.89 5.42 46.65
CA GLY A 371 33.21 6.20 47.69
C GLY A 371 33.75 7.62 47.95
N GLY A 372 34.41 8.24 46.98
CA GLY A 372 35.06 9.55 47.13
C GLY A 372 34.13 10.78 47.26
N GLU A 373 32.80 10.61 47.19
CA GLU A 373 31.85 11.75 47.16
C GLU A 373 31.26 12.16 48.51
N GLU A 374 31.63 11.53 49.62
CA GLU A 374 31.20 12.03 50.93
C GLU A 374 32.02 13.29 51.31
N GLU A 375 31.33 14.43 51.45
CA GLU A 375 31.87 15.81 51.61
C GLU A 375 32.88 16.04 52.76
N LYS A 376 33.17 15.01 53.57
CA LYS A 376 34.02 15.11 54.76
C LYS A 376 35.18 14.11 54.78
N HIS A 377 35.41 13.37 53.71
CA HIS A 377 36.53 12.43 53.67
C HIS A 377 37.79 13.07 53.11
N ASN A 378 38.90 12.51 53.57
CA ASN A 378 40.19 12.82 52.99
C ASN A 378 40.21 12.39 51.52
N MET A 379 40.74 13.26 50.65
CA MET A 379 40.79 13.05 49.20
C MET A 379 41.48 11.76 48.76
N ASP A 380 42.21 11.07 49.63
CA ASP A 380 42.95 9.83 49.33
C ASP A 380 42.25 8.54 49.77
N ASN A 381 41.10 8.66 50.45
CA ASN A 381 40.34 7.49 50.91
C ASN A 381 39.81 6.64 49.76
N GLY A 382 39.79 5.32 49.96
CA GLY A 382 39.13 4.39 49.03
C GLY A 382 39.80 4.26 47.67
N LYS A 383 41.07 4.67 47.54
CA LYS A 383 41.84 4.57 46.29
C LYS A 383 42.60 3.24 46.21
N ILE A 384 42.58 2.65 45.02
CA ILE A 384 43.40 1.52 44.61
C ILE A 384 44.09 1.92 43.30
N GLY A 385 45.42 1.99 43.29
CA GLY A 385 46.15 2.37 42.08
C GLY A 385 47.65 2.14 42.20
N TYR A 386 48.33 2.04 41.06
CA TYR A 386 49.78 1.98 41.05
C TYR A 386 50.38 3.37 41.22
N GLN A 387 51.40 3.45 42.08
CA GLN A 387 52.22 4.63 42.30
C GLN A 387 51.45 5.89 42.71
N LEU A 388 50.45 5.72 43.57
CA LEU A 388 49.71 6.85 44.11
C LEU A 388 50.53 7.61 45.17
N PHE A 389 51.20 6.86 46.05
CA PHE A 389 51.99 7.35 47.18
C PHE A 389 53.29 6.55 47.39
N SER A 390 53.40 5.35 46.80
CA SER A 390 54.62 4.53 46.83
C SER A 390 55.11 4.21 45.41
N ASN A 391 56.15 3.37 45.29
CA ASN A 391 56.61 2.86 44.00
C ASN A 391 55.83 1.60 43.53
N GLY A 392 54.82 1.16 44.29
CA GLY A 392 54.07 -0.08 44.05
C GLY A 392 52.55 0.11 43.95
N LEU A 393 51.79 -0.97 44.16
CA LEU A 393 50.33 -0.91 44.27
C LEU A 393 49.95 -0.31 45.63
N ASP A 394 49.29 0.83 45.61
CA ASP A 394 48.75 1.47 46.81
C ASP A 394 47.28 1.11 46.97
N ILE A 395 46.93 0.56 48.14
CA ILE A 395 45.54 0.29 48.54
C ILE A 395 45.27 1.12 49.79
N ILE A 396 44.33 2.07 49.68
CA ILE A 396 44.03 3.00 50.76
C ILE A 396 42.64 2.70 51.30
N GLY A 397 42.61 2.30 52.57
CA GLY A 397 41.36 2.06 53.29
C GLY A 397 40.48 3.30 53.36
N GLY A 398 39.17 3.10 53.40
CA GLY A 398 38.23 4.16 53.75
C GLY A 398 38.29 4.45 55.26
N GLY A 399 38.14 5.73 55.64
CA GLY A 399 38.08 6.13 57.05
C GLY A 399 37.99 7.64 57.22
N SER A 400 37.16 8.13 58.14
CA SER A 400 36.90 9.57 58.31
C SER A 400 38.15 10.38 58.68
N ASN A 401 39.15 9.76 59.30
CA ASN A 401 40.42 10.37 59.71
C ASN A 401 41.61 9.44 59.38
N TYR A 402 42.83 9.99 59.26
CA TYR A 402 44.05 9.21 58.95
C TYR A 402 44.28 8.00 59.89
N GLY A 403 43.91 8.12 61.17
CA GLY A 403 44.11 7.06 62.17
C GLY A 403 43.09 5.92 62.12
N ASN A 404 42.08 5.97 61.24
CA ASN A 404 41.02 4.94 61.16
C ASN A 404 40.82 4.41 59.73
N ARG A 405 41.86 4.47 58.90
CA ARG A 405 41.81 3.83 57.57
C ARG A 405 42.01 2.33 57.75
N GLN A 406 41.02 1.55 57.33
CA GLN A 406 41.08 0.09 57.39
C GLN A 406 41.08 -0.49 55.98
N VAL A 407 42.05 -1.36 55.69
CA VAL A 407 42.03 -2.25 54.52
C VAL A 407 41.81 -3.65 55.05
N ASN A 408 40.63 -4.21 54.78
CA ASN A 408 40.35 -5.60 55.09
C ASN A 408 40.66 -6.43 53.84
N LEU A 409 41.68 -7.29 53.94
CA LEU A 409 42.01 -8.28 52.93
C LEU A 409 41.50 -9.64 53.41
N TRP A 410 40.57 -10.23 52.67
CA TRP A 410 40.03 -11.55 52.99
C TRP A 410 40.63 -12.61 52.05
N GLY A 411 41.08 -13.74 52.60
CA GLY A 411 41.61 -14.88 51.84
C GLY A 411 43.06 -15.25 52.16
N LYS A 412 43.60 -16.24 51.44
CA LYS A 412 45.02 -16.63 51.52
C LYS A 412 45.84 -15.78 50.56
N LEU A 413 46.77 -14.99 51.09
CA LEU A 413 47.79 -14.34 50.27
C LEU A 413 48.86 -15.40 49.95
N LYS A 414 48.98 -15.80 48.69
CA LYS A 414 50.05 -16.68 48.23
C LYS A 414 51.14 -15.81 47.62
N THR A 415 52.34 -15.86 48.18
CA THR A 415 53.53 -15.27 47.58
C THR A 415 54.43 -16.39 47.09
N ASP A 416 54.95 -16.26 45.88
CA ASP A 416 55.53 -17.41 45.20
C ASP A 416 57.01 -17.68 45.51
N ASN A 417 57.72 -16.92 46.36
CA ASN A 417 59.09 -17.26 46.83
C ASN A 417 59.71 -16.23 47.83
N VAL A 418 59.27 -16.19 49.09
CA VAL A 418 60.07 -15.59 50.19
C VAL A 418 59.63 -16.10 51.57
N SER A 419 60.58 -16.17 52.50
CA SER A 419 60.48 -16.50 53.94
C SER A 419 59.21 -16.00 54.65
N PRO A 420 58.80 -16.63 55.77
CA PRO A 420 57.52 -16.38 56.44
C PRO A 420 57.26 -14.88 56.68
N PHE A 421 56.04 -14.45 56.32
CA PHE A 421 55.53 -13.11 56.58
C PHE A 421 55.57 -12.83 58.09
N VAL A 422 56.43 -11.93 58.53
CA VAL A 422 56.37 -11.37 59.88
C VAL A 422 55.46 -10.15 59.84
N PHE A 423 54.21 -10.31 60.28
CA PHE A 423 53.36 -9.15 60.59
C PHE A 423 53.90 -8.49 61.86
N LYS A 424 54.83 -7.54 61.71
CA LYS A 424 55.29 -6.74 62.83
C LYS A 424 54.19 -5.73 63.17
N LYS A 425 53.50 -5.92 64.29
CA LYS A 425 52.62 -4.88 64.85
C LYS A 425 53.50 -3.70 65.28
N ILE A 426 53.64 -2.70 64.41
CA ILE A 426 54.29 -1.45 64.79
C ILE A 426 53.31 -0.67 65.66
N SER A 427 53.43 -0.83 66.98
CA SER A 427 52.71 0.00 67.94
C SER A 427 53.47 1.31 68.07
N VAL A 428 53.03 2.36 67.36
CA VAL A 428 53.59 3.70 67.55
C VAL A 428 53.07 4.24 68.87
N THR A 429 53.86 4.11 69.93
CA THR A 429 53.57 4.74 71.21
C THR A 429 53.90 6.21 71.08
N LYS A 430 52.90 7.08 71.24
CA LYS A 430 53.09 8.53 71.19
C LYS A 430 53.95 8.97 72.37
N GLY A 431 55.23 9.23 72.12
CA GLY A 431 56.11 9.88 73.10
C GLY A 431 57.50 9.26 73.21
N THR A 432 58.37 9.58 72.26
CA THR A 432 59.77 9.97 72.51
C THR A 432 60.31 10.54 71.21
N THR A 433 60.66 11.81 71.24
CA THR A 433 61.43 12.48 70.18
C THR A 433 62.80 11.81 70.09
N ALA A 434 63.02 11.00 69.04
CA ALA A 434 64.35 10.58 68.64
C ALA A 434 64.91 11.57 67.60
N ASP A 435 66.17 11.92 67.78
CA ASP A 435 66.98 12.91 67.06
C ASP A 435 67.21 12.54 65.58
N THR A 436 66.18 12.64 64.73
CA THR A 436 66.36 12.49 63.26
C THR A 436 65.80 13.65 62.44
N GLY A 437 65.43 14.78 63.06
CA GLY A 437 65.05 16.00 62.32
C GLY A 437 63.81 15.86 61.40
N LEU A 438 63.00 14.81 61.56
CA LEU A 438 61.75 14.62 60.82
C LEU A 438 60.59 14.86 61.77
N SER A 439 59.87 15.98 61.59
CA SER A 439 58.64 16.25 62.35
C SER A 439 57.62 15.15 62.06
N ALA A 440 57.16 14.45 63.09
CA ALA A 440 56.09 13.48 63.01
C ALA A 440 54.80 14.15 62.51
N LYS A 441 54.57 14.12 61.18
CA LYS A 441 53.23 13.99 60.64
C LYS A 441 52.96 12.49 60.63
N ASP A 442 51.95 12.07 61.38
CA ASP A 442 51.61 10.68 61.63
C ASP A 442 51.27 9.93 60.32
N TYR A 443 52.28 9.39 59.66
CA TYR A 443 52.14 8.37 58.63
C TYR A 443 52.41 7.02 59.29
N VAL A 444 51.35 6.24 59.55
CA VAL A 444 51.51 4.81 59.80
C VAL A 444 51.73 4.15 58.44
N ALA A 445 52.98 4.09 58.01
CA ALA A 445 53.36 3.24 56.89
C ALA A 445 53.45 1.80 57.43
N MET A 446 52.63 0.89 56.91
CA MET A 446 52.91 -0.53 57.04
C MET A 446 54.10 -0.84 56.12
N VAL A 447 55.31 -0.73 56.65
CA VAL A 447 56.51 -1.16 55.92
C VAL A 447 56.54 -2.68 55.98
N VAL A 448 56.11 -3.33 54.91
CA VAL A 448 56.36 -4.75 54.71
C VAL A 448 57.81 -4.88 54.25
N GLY A 449 58.73 -4.92 55.21
CA GLY A 449 60.14 -5.16 54.96
C GLY A 449 60.41 -6.67 54.89
N PHE A 450 61.15 -7.10 53.86
CA PHE A 450 61.72 -8.44 53.81
C PHE A 450 63.07 -8.38 54.53
N SER A 451 63.21 -9.01 55.71
CA SER A 451 64.52 -9.20 56.33
C SER A 451 64.95 -10.66 56.20
N ASN A 452 66.17 -10.88 55.74
CA ASN A 452 66.79 -12.21 55.64
C ASN A 452 67.41 -12.69 56.97
N GLU A 453 67.19 -11.97 58.07
CA GLU A 453 67.77 -12.29 59.37
C GLU A 453 66.77 -13.04 60.26
N SER A 454 67.17 -14.24 60.65
CA SER A 454 66.52 -15.04 61.70
C SER A 454 66.86 -14.41 63.05
N TYR A 455 65.86 -13.98 63.82
CA TYR A 455 66.03 -13.66 65.23
C TYR A 455 65.35 -14.76 66.04
N ASP A 456 66.13 -15.47 66.85
CA ASP A 456 65.58 -16.23 67.98
C ASP A 456 65.11 -15.23 69.03
N ILE A 457 63.88 -15.42 69.49
CA ILE A 457 63.22 -14.62 70.52
C ILE A 457 63.21 -15.48 71.78
N ASP A 458 63.76 -14.95 72.87
CA ASP A 458 63.30 -15.27 74.23
C ASP A 458 62.11 -14.38 74.60
#